data_AF-A0A6B3HMV0-F1
#
_entry.id   AF-A0A6B3HMV0-F1
#
_cell.length_a   1.000
_cell.length_b   1.000
_cell.length_c   1.000
_cell.angle_alpha   90.00
_cell.angle_beta   90.00
_cell.angle_gamma   90.00
#
_symmetry.space_group_name_H-M   'P 1'
#
loop_
_entity.id
_entity.type
_entity.pdbx_description
1 polymer ?
#
loop_
_entity_poly.entity_id
_entity_poly.type
_entity_poly.pdbx_seq_one_letter_code
_entity_poly.pdbx_strand_id
1 'polypeptide(L)'
;KAVIAWPDRPYVVEPAPLIAVAARLERKGGREMVGRCPTRQDAQEAAKWLVDRFSRLVPGLPVTVDIEPGGGQFLVILATGRR
;
A
#
# COMPACT_ATOMS: atom_id res chain seq x y z
N LYS A 1 0.33 -10.42 18.14
CA LYS A 1 0.37 -9.20 17.28
C LYS A 1 -0.34 -9.56 15.98
N ALA A 2 -1.45 -8.91 15.64
CA ALA A 2 -2.15 -9.20 14.39
C ALA A 2 -1.26 -8.86 13.18
N VAL A 3 -1.31 -9.68 12.13
CA VAL A 3 -0.59 -9.47 10.88
C VAL A 3 -1.59 -9.64 9.74
N ILE A 4 -1.53 -8.75 8.76
CA ILE A 4 -2.25 -8.92 7.51
C ILE A 4 -1.26 -9.51 6.53
N ALA A 5 -1.44 -10.77 6.17
CA ALA A 5 -0.65 -11.40 5.12
C ALA A 5 -0.96 -10.71 3.78
N TRP A 6 0.09 -10.43 3.03
CA TRP A 6 -0.03 -10.09 1.63
C TRP A 6 -0.48 -11.34 0.86
N PRO A 7 -1.21 -11.16 -0.26
CA PRO A 7 -1.60 -12.29 -1.09
C PRO A 7 -0.36 -12.90 -1.75
N ASP A 8 -0.43 -14.18 -2.15
CA ASP A 8 0.67 -14.86 -2.84
C ASP A 8 1.03 -14.20 -4.18
N ARG A 9 0.07 -13.47 -4.76
CA ARG A 9 0.28 -12.57 -5.90
C ARG A 9 -0.45 -11.26 -5.65
N PRO A 10 0.13 -10.12 -6.04
CA PRO A 10 1.37 -9.96 -6.81
C PRO A 10 2.66 -10.11 -5.98
N TYR A 11 3.81 -10.19 -6.66
CA TYR A 11 5.10 -10.27 -5.99
C TYR A 11 5.53 -8.89 -5.46
N VAL A 12 5.62 -8.78 -4.13
CA VAL A 12 6.00 -7.55 -3.43
C VAL A 12 7.30 -7.78 -2.64
N VAL A 13 8.30 -6.97 -2.94
CA VAL A 13 9.59 -6.94 -2.25
C VAL A 13 9.46 -6.06 -1.01
N GLU A 14 9.97 -6.57 0.12
CA GLU A 14 9.98 -5.89 1.42
C GLU A 14 8.62 -5.30 1.82
N PRO A 15 7.56 -6.13 1.89
CA PRO A 15 6.22 -5.64 2.20
C PRO A 15 6.16 -5.00 3.59
N ALA A 16 5.61 -3.79 3.66
CA ALA A 16 5.43 -3.09 4.92
C ALA A 16 4.36 -3.75 5.79
N PRO A 17 4.47 -3.64 7.13
CA PRO A 17 3.45 -4.12 8.06
C PRO A 17 2.20 -3.23 8.02
N LEU A 18 1.17 -3.69 7.30
CA LEU A 18 -0.01 -2.87 6.96
C LEU A 18 -0.78 -2.29 8.15
N ILE A 19 -0.82 -2.99 9.28
CA ILE A 19 -1.47 -2.46 10.51
C ILE A 19 -0.72 -1.22 11.03
N ALA A 20 0.61 -1.24 10.97
CA ALA A 20 1.41 -0.09 11.41
C ALA A 20 1.32 1.07 10.42
N VAL A 21 1.22 0.78 9.12
CA VAL A 21 0.94 1.77 8.07
C VAL A 21 -0.40 2.44 8.32
N ALA A 22 -1.47 1.66 8.49
CA ALA A 22 -2.82 2.16 8.78
C ALA A 22 -2.82 3.11 10.00
N ALA A 23 -2.25 2.67 11.12
CA ALA A 23 -2.17 3.50 12.34
C ALA A 23 -1.39 4.81 12.14
N ARG A 24 -0.36 4.83 11.27
CA ARG A 24 0.37 6.06 10.94
C ARG A 24 -0.47 6.99 10.07
N LEU A 25 -1.09 6.46 9.02
CA LEU A 25 -1.91 7.23 8.09
C LEU A 25 -3.19 7.78 8.76
N GLU A 26 -3.85 7.03 9.64
CA GLU A 26 -5.01 7.54 10.38
C GLU A 26 -4.65 8.71 11.30
N ARG A 27 -3.48 8.65 11.93
CA ARG A 27 -3.03 9.68 12.88
C ARG A 27 -2.49 10.93 12.21
N LYS A 28 -1.74 10.79 11.11
CA LYS A 28 -0.97 11.89 10.50
C LYS A 28 -1.37 12.20 9.06
N GLY A 29 -2.12 11.33 8.39
CA GLY A 29 -2.29 11.35 6.94
C GLY A 29 -0.96 11.21 6.20
N GLY A 30 -0.96 11.64 4.94
CA GLY A 30 0.25 11.75 4.12
C GLY A 30 0.43 10.56 3.17
N ARG A 31 1.69 10.23 2.89
CA ARG A 31 2.10 9.19 1.94
C ARG A 31 3.06 8.21 2.60
N GLU A 32 2.91 6.93 2.33
CA GLU A 32 3.78 5.88 2.86
C GLU A 32 4.10 4.82 1.81
N MET A 33 5.39 4.53 1.62
CA MET A 33 5.85 3.41 0.80
C MET A 33 5.51 2.09 1.48
N VAL A 34 4.80 1.19 0.79
CA VAL A 34 4.39 -0.09 1.37
C VAL A 34 5.01 -1.32 0.72
N GLY A 35 5.70 -1.15 -0.39
CA GLY A 35 6.46 -2.22 -1.03
C GLY A 35 7.01 -1.79 -2.38
N ARG A 36 7.78 -2.69 -2.99
CA ARG A 36 8.29 -2.52 -4.35
C ARG A 36 7.94 -3.73 -5.20
N CYS A 37 7.68 -3.51 -6.47
CA CYS A 37 7.29 -4.54 -7.42
C CYS A 37 8.29 -4.56 -8.60
N PRO A 38 8.74 -5.74 -9.06
CA PRO A 38 9.68 -5.84 -10.18
C PRO A 38 9.02 -5.45 -11.51
N THR A 39 7.70 -5.64 -11.63
CA THR A 39 6.94 -5.30 -12.83
C THR A 39 5.87 -4.27 -12.55
N ARG A 40 5.46 -3.54 -13.59
CA ARG A 40 4.33 -2.59 -13.51
C ARG A 40 3.02 -3.33 -13.23
N GLN A 41 2.86 -4.54 -13.76
CA GLN A 41 1.67 -5.35 -13.55
C GLN A 41 1.52 -5.74 -12.07
N ASP A 42 2.59 -6.24 -11.45
CA ASP A 42 2.61 -6.55 -10.02
C ASP A 42 2.22 -5.31 -9.18
N ALA A 43 2.77 -4.15 -9.52
CA ALA A 43 2.44 -2.91 -8.82
C ALA A 43 0.95 -2.52 -8.95
N GLN A 44 0.37 -2.71 -10.14
CA GLN A 44 -1.05 -2.42 -10.37
C GLN A 44 -1.98 -3.38 -9.65
N GLU A 45 -1.65 -4.66 -9.62
CA GLU A 45 -2.38 -5.66 -8.83
C GLU A 45 -2.28 -5.35 -7.34
N ALA A 46 -1.10 -4.93 -6.87
CA ALA A 46 -0.86 -4.58 -5.47
C ALA A 46 -1.67 -3.36 -5.08
N ALA A 47 -1.70 -2.35 -5.95
CA ALA A 47 -2.49 -1.14 -5.76
C ALA A 47 -3.99 -1.45 -5.60
N LYS A 48 -4.56 -2.27 -6.49
CA LYS A 48 -5.98 -2.68 -6.41
C LYS A 48 -6.28 -3.41 -5.11
N TRP A 49 -5.43 -4.37 -4.74
CA TRP A 49 -5.58 -5.12 -3.50
C TRP A 49 -5.46 -4.25 -2.25
N LEU A 50 -4.51 -3.32 -2.23
CA LEU A 50 -4.30 -2.39 -1.11
C LEU A 50 -5.50 -1.47 -0.92
N VAL A 51 -6.07 -0.93 -2.00
CA VAL A 51 -7.28 -0.08 -1.92
C VAL A 51 -8.46 -0.86 -1.31
N ASP A 52 -8.75 -2.08 -1.80
CA ASP A 52 -9.81 -2.92 -1.20
C ASP A 52 -9.49 -3.25 0.27
N ARG A 53 -8.24 -3.64 0.56
CA ARG A 53 -7.83 -4.00 1.92
C ARG A 53 -7.97 -2.84 2.90
N PHE A 54 -7.53 -1.65 2.54
CA PHE A 54 -7.60 -0.48 3.41
C PHE A 54 -9.02 0.07 3.55
N SER A 55 -9.86 -0.08 2.52
CA SER A 55 -11.29 0.25 2.64
C SER A 55 -12.01 -0.55 3.74
N ARG A 56 -11.55 -1.79 4.00
CA ARG A 56 -12.07 -2.66 5.07
C ARG A 56 -11.35 -2.46 6.40
N LEU A 57 -10.05 -2.20 6.35
CA LEU A 57 -9.22 -2.06 7.55
C LEU A 57 -9.47 -0.73 8.27
N VAL A 58 -9.61 0.36 7.51
CA VAL A 58 -9.77 1.73 8.01
C VAL A 58 -10.83 2.47 7.18
N PRO A 59 -12.11 2.06 7.23
CA PRO A 59 -13.17 2.56 6.34
C PRO A 59 -13.39 4.09 6.42
N GLY A 60 -13.00 4.74 7.52
CA GLY A 60 -13.08 6.19 7.69
C GLY A 60 -11.93 6.98 7.05
N LEU A 61 -10.94 6.31 6.46
CA LEU A 61 -9.77 6.92 5.85
C LEU A 61 -9.69 6.58 4.35
N PRO A 62 -10.16 7.48 3.46
CA PRO A 62 -9.99 7.31 2.03
C PRO A 62 -8.51 7.29 1.66
N VAL A 63 -8.08 6.20 1.03
CA VAL A 63 -6.70 6.04 0.53
C VAL A 63 -6.69 5.84 -0.98
N THR A 64 -5.63 6.35 -1.61
CA THR A 64 -5.23 6.05 -2.98
C THR A 64 -3.88 5.34 -2.98
N VAL A 65 -3.54 4.71 -4.10
CA VAL A 65 -2.20 4.14 -4.29
C VAL A 65 -1.56 4.77 -5.52
N ASP A 66 -0.38 5.35 -5.31
CA ASP A 66 0.49 5.83 -6.39
C ASP A 66 1.52 4.76 -6.73
N ILE A 67 1.82 4.65 -8.03
CA ILE A 67 2.87 3.77 -8.55
C ILE A 67 3.94 4.65 -9.21
N GLU A 68 5.12 4.69 -8.61
CA GLU A 68 6.25 5.48 -9.10
C GLU A 68 7.36 4.56 -9.63
N PRO A 69 7.83 4.73 -10.87
CA PRO A 69 8.99 3.99 -11.36
C PRO A 69 10.29 4.54 -10.73
N GLY A 70 11.22 3.66 -10.36
CA GLY A 70 12.53 4.07 -9.85
C GLY A 70 13.47 2.89 -9.65
N GLY A 71 14.74 3.04 -10.02
CA GLY A 71 15.78 2.02 -9.77
C GLY A 71 15.47 0.63 -10.35
N GLY A 72 14.85 0.57 -11.53
CA GLY A 72 14.50 -0.68 -12.21
C GLY A 72 13.26 -1.40 -11.67
N GLN A 73 12.51 -0.77 -10.76
CA GLN A 73 11.33 -1.33 -10.11
C GLN A 73 10.21 -0.29 -9.99
N PHE A 74 9.08 -0.72 -9.44
CA PHE A 74 7.89 0.09 -9.24
C PHE A 74 7.60 0.19 -7.74
N LEU A 75 7.63 1.41 -7.24
CA LEU A 75 7.35 1.76 -5.88
C LEU A 75 5.84 1.85 -5.68
N VAL A 76 5.30 1.20 -4.65
CA VAL A 76 3.86 1.20 -4.33
C VAL A 76 3.66 2.05 -3.07
N ILE A 77 2.97 3.18 -3.23
CA ILE A 77 2.85 4.20 -2.19
C ILE A 77 1.37 4.37 -1.86
N LEU A 78 0.98 4.15 -0.60
CA LEU A 78 -0.34 4.54 -0.11
C LEU A 78 -0.35 6.03 0.21
N ALA A 79 -1.42 6.71 -0.17
CA ALA A 79 -1.63 8.13 0.13
C ALA A 79 -3.04 8.35 0.67
N THR A 80 -3.19 9.22 1.65
CA THR A 80 -4.51 9.72 2.07
C THR A 80 -4.81 11.00 1.28
N GLY A 81 -6.06 11.20 0.84
CA GLY A 81 -6.46 12.47 0.25
C GLY A 81 -6.20 13.64 1.21
N ARG A 82 -5.75 14.80 0.69
CA ARG A 82 -5.73 16.03 1.50
C ARG A 82 -7.19 16.34 1.88
N ARG A 83 -7.48 16.38 3.18
CA ARG A 83 -8.65 17.10 3.68
C ARG A 83 -8.48 18.59 3.43
#